data_AF-A0A246G759-F1
#
_entry.id   AF-A0A246G759-F1
#
_cell.length_a   1.000
_cell.length_b   1.000
_cell.length_c   1.000
_cell.angle_alpha   90.00
_cell.angle_beta   90.00
_cell.angle_gamma   90.00
#
_symmetry.space_group_name_H-M   'P 1'
#
loop_
_entity.id
_entity.type
_entity.pdbx_description
1 polymer ?
#
loop_
_entity_poly.entity_id
_entity_poly.type
_entity_poly.pdbx_seq_one_letter_code
_entity_poly.pdbx_strand_id
1 'polypeptide(L)'
;TNDAVLVKGSDNVVKKVSKTALFATIPPVVGDFINDGATTIAPSQNAVFDALAIKANDGSVVHKDGYEIITGNKRFAGMTIADGGLFVKQNDNSAYSVIDAQSGKINFFNNSGVNFIGEFADTGVKFGSINKSAKIDVSGLTADRNYVLPNKSGTIALSDETVNVSGNQNISGTKTFTGSVYSNNQINSPNGYKFYDFSNEVDMEFKGYDNGFSFMYGGEAALSFSSNEGFGIRNHAGQSFCLDTSSATTNKIQKFINSSGSIPVIRDTAPTSSSANGVKGEMYVDANYVYYCYAPNSWRRVAGTTF
;
A
#
# COMPACT_ATOMS: atom_id res chain seq x y z
N THR A 1 -35.77 103.57 -12.90
CA THR A 1 -34.92 102.43 -13.33
C THR A 1 -35.60 101.77 -14.51
N ASN A 2 -34.96 101.84 -15.67
CA ASN A 2 -35.51 101.49 -16.98
C ASN A 2 -35.48 99.97 -17.22
N ASP A 3 -36.57 99.26 -16.95
CA ASP A 3 -36.65 97.80 -17.17
C ASP A 3 -37.50 97.42 -18.39
N ALA A 4 -37.32 98.19 -19.48
CA ALA A 4 -37.99 97.97 -20.75
C ALA A 4 -36.95 97.90 -21.87
N VAL A 5 -37.12 96.90 -22.74
CA VAL A 5 -36.27 96.67 -23.91
C VAL A 5 -37.06 97.11 -25.14
N LEU A 6 -36.38 97.78 -26.06
CA LEU A 6 -36.93 98.14 -27.35
C LEU A 6 -36.78 96.95 -28.28
N VAL A 7 -37.88 96.37 -28.71
CA VAL A 7 -37.90 95.24 -29.66
C VAL A 7 -38.48 95.75 -30.97
N LYS A 8 -37.82 95.43 -32.08
CA LYS A 8 -38.31 95.75 -33.42
C LYS A 8 -39.15 94.58 -33.92
N GLY A 9 -40.45 94.80 -34.11
CA GLY A 9 -41.35 93.80 -34.68
C GLY A 9 -41.08 93.58 -36.17
N SER A 10 -41.69 92.53 -36.73
CA SER A 10 -41.71 92.27 -38.18
C SER A 10 -42.41 93.36 -38.98
N ASP A 11 -43.19 94.21 -38.31
CA ASP A 11 -43.79 95.44 -38.82
C ASP A 11 -42.79 96.63 -38.90
N ASN A 12 -41.51 96.41 -38.56
CA ASN A 12 -40.46 97.42 -38.41
C ASN A 12 -40.74 98.50 -37.35
N VAL A 13 -41.78 98.35 -36.54
CA VAL A 13 -42.11 99.28 -35.46
C VAL A 13 -41.34 98.90 -34.21
N VAL A 14 -40.66 99.86 -33.59
CA VAL A 14 -39.96 99.66 -32.33
C VAL A 14 -40.96 99.84 -31.19
N LYS A 15 -41.27 98.74 -30.49
CA LYS A 15 -42.19 98.76 -29.35
C LYS A 15 -41.40 98.61 -28.05
N LYS A 16 -41.78 99.40 -27.05
CA LYS A 16 -41.22 99.33 -25.70
C LYS A 16 -41.97 98.24 -24.94
N VAL A 17 -41.33 97.09 -24.75
CA VAL A 17 -41.90 95.95 -24.01
C VAL A 17 -41.18 95.82 -22.68
N SER A 18 -41.92 95.50 -21.62
CA SER A 18 -41.31 95.22 -20.32
C SER A 18 -40.47 93.95 -20.43
N LYS A 19 -39.38 93.88 -19.67
CA LYS A 19 -38.52 92.69 -19.66
C LYS A 19 -39.31 91.43 -19.29
N THR A 20 -40.27 91.56 -18.36
CA THR A 20 -41.21 90.50 -17.97
C THR A 20 -42.07 90.00 -19.14
N ALA A 21 -42.54 90.90 -20.01
CA ALA A 21 -43.34 90.53 -21.18
C ALA A 21 -42.51 89.83 -22.27
N LEU A 22 -41.20 90.12 -22.35
CA LEU A 22 -40.28 89.46 -23.29
C LEU A 22 -39.98 88.00 -22.89
N PHE A 23 -39.92 87.72 -21.58
CA PHE A 23 -39.71 86.37 -21.07
C PHE A 23 -41.00 85.54 -21.00
N ALA A 24 -42.19 86.16 -21.05
CA ALA A 24 -43.47 85.47 -21.04
C ALA A 24 -43.81 84.78 -22.39
N THR A 25 -43.16 85.16 -23.48
CA THR A 25 -43.39 84.59 -24.83
C THR A 25 -42.45 83.44 -25.19
N ILE A 26 -41.45 83.13 -24.36
CA ILE A 26 -40.65 81.91 -24.52
C ILE A 26 -41.43 80.81 -23.78
N PRO A 27 -42.06 79.84 -24.48
CA PRO A 27 -42.69 78.73 -23.78
C PRO A 27 -41.62 78.08 -22.89
N PRO A 28 -41.92 77.72 -21.63
CA PRO A 28 -40.96 76.99 -20.82
C PRO A 28 -40.65 75.70 -21.57
N VAL A 29 -39.49 75.64 -22.19
CA VAL A 29 -38.93 74.40 -22.67
C VAL A 29 -38.60 73.65 -21.39
N VAL A 30 -39.50 72.77 -20.95
CA VAL A 30 -39.19 71.76 -19.95
C VAL A 30 -38.17 70.87 -20.63
N GLY A 31 -36.91 71.25 -20.53
CA GLY A 31 -35.83 70.43 -21.01
C GLY A 31 -35.80 69.18 -20.15
N ASP A 32 -36.14 68.03 -20.74
CA ASP A 32 -35.98 66.71 -20.14
C ASP A 32 -34.48 66.40 -20.02
N PHE A 33 -33.81 67.10 -19.12
CA PHE A 33 -32.38 66.97 -18.86
C PHE A 33 -32.16 66.52 -17.43
N ILE A 34 -31.33 65.49 -17.29
CA ILE A 34 -30.77 65.10 -16.01
C ILE A 34 -29.38 65.72 -15.95
N ASN A 35 -29.21 66.73 -15.09
CA ASN A 35 -27.89 67.26 -14.81
C ASN A 35 -27.29 66.49 -13.64
N ASP A 36 -26.21 65.74 -13.89
CA ASP A 36 -25.49 65.05 -12.84
C ASP A 36 -24.94 66.05 -11.80
N GLY A 37 -25.06 65.71 -10.51
CA GLY A 37 -24.63 66.56 -9.40
C GLY A 37 -25.43 67.84 -9.14
N ALA A 38 -26.52 68.13 -9.88
CA ALA A 38 -27.36 69.29 -9.62
C ALA A 38 -28.34 69.04 -8.46
N THR A 39 -28.16 69.72 -7.34
CA THR A 39 -29.04 69.62 -6.15
C THR A 39 -30.10 70.72 -6.07
N THR A 40 -30.01 71.74 -6.93
CA THR A 40 -30.82 72.97 -6.85
C THR A 40 -31.90 73.05 -7.92
N ILE A 41 -31.94 72.10 -8.86
CA ILE A 41 -32.92 72.05 -9.95
C ILE A 41 -33.60 70.69 -9.91
N ALA A 42 -34.91 70.67 -9.71
CA ALA A 42 -35.68 69.43 -9.74
C ALA A 42 -35.73 68.90 -11.19
N PRO A 43 -35.33 67.63 -11.44
CA PRO A 43 -35.45 67.02 -12.76
C PRO A 43 -36.92 66.92 -13.19
N SER A 44 -37.18 66.95 -14.50
CA SER A 44 -38.53 66.70 -15.01
C SER A 44 -38.97 65.26 -14.71
N GLN A 45 -40.28 65.02 -14.53
CA GLN A 45 -40.80 63.69 -14.22
C GLN A 45 -40.38 62.63 -15.27
N ASN A 46 -40.42 62.97 -16.56
CA ASN A 46 -40.03 62.07 -17.64
C ASN A 46 -38.54 61.70 -17.57
N ALA A 47 -37.68 62.68 -17.29
CA ALA A 47 -36.25 62.44 -17.12
C ALA A 47 -35.96 61.53 -15.90
N VAL A 48 -36.72 61.67 -14.81
CA VAL A 48 -36.61 60.78 -13.65
C VAL A 48 -37.01 59.34 -14.00
N PHE A 49 -38.09 59.14 -14.75
CA PHE A 49 -38.53 57.81 -15.17
C PHE A 49 -37.52 57.12 -16.09
N ASP A 50 -36.97 57.82 -17.09
CA ASP A 50 -35.99 57.26 -18.02
C ASP A 50 -34.68 56.88 -17.31
N ALA A 51 -34.17 57.72 -16.40
CA ALA A 51 -32.99 57.35 -15.62
C ALA A 51 -33.22 56.17 -14.69
N LEU A 52 -34.40 56.07 -14.06
CA LEU A 52 -34.72 54.92 -13.21
C LEU A 52 -34.85 53.64 -14.04
N ALA A 53 -35.42 53.72 -15.24
CA ALA A 53 -35.53 52.58 -16.16
C ALA A 53 -34.15 52.11 -16.67
N ILE A 54 -33.22 53.04 -16.92
CA ILE A 54 -31.86 52.71 -17.35
C ILE A 54 -31.02 52.14 -16.19
N LYS A 55 -31.15 52.68 -14.98
CA LYS A 55 -30.44 52.15 -13.79
C LYS A 55 -30.92 50.77 -13.37
N ALA A 56 -32.16 50.40 -13.67
CA ALA A 56 -32.69 49.08 -13.37
C ALA A 56 -32.12 47.97 -14.27
N ASN A 57 -31.45 48.32 -15.39
CA ASN A 57 -31.06 47.36 -16.42
C ASN A 57 -29.55 47.38 -16.72
N ASP A 58 -28.74 47.84 -15.78
CA ASP A 58 -27.30 47.82 -15.96
C ASP A 58 -26.76 46.47 -15.45
N GLY A 59 -26.39 45.58 -16.37
CA GLY A 59 -25.68 44.33 -16.08
C GLY A 59 -24.33 44.51 -15.37
N SER A 60 -24.03 45.72 -14.91
CA SER A 60 -22.96 46.11 -14.00
C SER A 60 -23.33 45.97 -12.52
N VAL A 61 -24.60 45.83 -12.15
CA VAL A 61 -25.05 45.66 -10.76
C VAL A 61 -25.64 44.28 -10.57
N VAL A 62 -25.10 43.52 -9.60
CA VAL A 62 -25.72 42.26 -9.15
C VAL A 62 -26.80 42.58 -8.13
N HIS A 63 -28.02 42.15 -8.39
CA HIS A 63 -29.17 42.28 -7.50
C HIS A 63 -28.97 41.42 -6.25
N LYS A 64 -29.53 41.87 -5.12
CA LYS A 64 -29.39 41.17 -3.83
C LYS A 64 -30.33 39.98 -3.69
N ASP A 65 -31.34 39.90 -4.55
CA ASP A 65 -32.42 38.92 -4.53
C ASP A 65 -32.84 38.53 -5.95
N GLY A 66 -33.48 37.36 -6.05
CA GLY A 66 -33.98 36.82 -7.31
C GLY A 66 -32.95 36.03 -8.14
N TYR A 67 -33.39 35.59 -9.31
CA TYR A 67 -32.54 34.92 -10.30
C TYR A 67 -32.01 35.97 -11.28
N GLU A 68 -30.69 36.06 -11.39
CA GLU A 68 -30.02 36.99 -12.32
C GLU A 68 -29.10 36.24 -13.28
N ILE A 69 -29.17 36.61 -14.56
CA ILE A 69 -28.19 36.20 -15.55
C ILE A 69 -27.12 37.29 -15.63
N ILE A 70 -25.97 36.99 -15.06
CA ILE A 70 -24.82 37.88 -15.14
C ILE A 70 -24.04 37.56 -16.43
N THR A 71 -24.04 38.49 -17.39
CA THR A 71 -23.38 38.29 -18.70
C THR A 71 -21.97 38.89 -18.75
N GLY A 72 -21.13 38.33 -19.61
CA GLY A 72 -19.74 38.76 -19.81
C GLY A 72 -18.77 38.31 -18.72
N ASN A 73 -17.52 38.75 -18.82
CA ASN A 73 -16.49 38.43 -17.82
C ASN A 73 -16.71 39.28 -16.57
N LYS A 74 -16.81 38.63 -15.41
CA LYS A 74 -16.93 39.31 -14.11
C LYS A 74 -15.73 39.02 -13.24
N ARG A 75 -15.33 40.02 -12.47
CA ARG A 75 -14.32 39.92 -11.43
C ARG A 75 -14.96 40.32 -10.11
N PHE A 76 -15.09 39.38 -9.18
CA PHE A 76 -15.47 39.67 -7.80
C PHE A 76 -14.20 40.07 -7.05
N ALA A 77 -14.23 41.24 -6.40
CA ALA A 77 -13.12 41.70 -5.56
C ALA A 77 -13.33 41.22 -4.12
N GLY A 78 -12.27 40.70 -3.48
CA GLY A 78 -12.33 40.18 -2.12
C GLY A 78 -12.75 38.71 -2.05
N MET A 79 -13.38 38.33 -0.92
CA MET A 79 -13.86 36.97 -0.66
C MET A 79 -15.31 36.82 -1.16
N THR A 80 -15.55 35.86 -2.05
CA THR A 80 -16.90 35.48 -2.49
C THR A 80 -17.37 34.29 -1.67
N ILE A 81 -18.53 34.42 -1.03
CA ILE A 81 -19.20 33.31 -0.33
C ILE A 81 -20.42 32.92 -1.18
N ALA A 82 -20.50 31.65 -1.55
CA ALA A 82 -21.71 31.06 -2.11
C ALA A 82 -22.45 30.34 -0.97
N ASP A 83 -23.65 30.81 -0.62
CA ASP A 83 -24.53 30.13 0.33
C ASP A 83 -25.25 28.99 -0.39
N GLY A 84 -24.56 27.86 -0.54
CA GLY A 84 -24.98 26.69 -1.33
C GLY A 84 -23.90 26.20 -2.31
N GLY A 85 -24.30 25.36 -3.27
CA GLY A 85 -23.41 24.84 -4.29
C GLY A 85 -23.10 25.84 -5.41
N LEU A 86 -21.86 25.89 -5.88
CA LEU A 86 -21.48 26.59 -7.12
C LEU A 86 -21.67 25.64 -8.32
N PHE A 87 -22.60 26.00 -9.20
CA PHE A 87 -22.89 25.25 -10.43
C PHE A 87 -22.08 25.81 -11.60
N VAL A 88 -21.10 25.05 -12.07
CA VAL A 88 -20.29 25.38 -13.24
C VAL A 88 -20.83 24.61 -14.43
N LYS A 89 -21.59 25.30 -15.29
CA LYS A 89 -22.17 24.72 -16.50
C LYS A 89 -21.12 24.47 -17.58
N GLN A 90 -21.34 23.42 -18.37
CA GLN A 90 -20.62 23.22 -19.63
C GLN A 90 -21.09 24.24 -20.69
N ASN A 91 -20.25 24.51 -21.68
CA ASN A 91 -20.52 25.52 -22.72
C ASN A 91 -21.79 25.23 -23.55
N ASP A 92 -22.18 23.96 -23.66
CA ASP A 92 -23.35 23.50 -24.39
C ASP A 92 -24.63 23.46 -23.52
N ASN A 93 -24.51 23.83 -22.23
CA ASN A 93 -25.59 23.81 -21.25
C ASN A 93 -26.22 22.41 -21.03
N SER A 94 -25.55 21.33 -21.46
CA SER A 94 -26.05 19.95 -21.34
C SER A 94 -25.84 19.37 -19.94
N ALA A 95 -24.83 19.87 -19.23
CA ALA A 95 -24.44 19.40 -17.91
C ALA A 95 -23.81 20.51 -17.07
N TYR A 96 -23.66 20.24 -15.78
CA TYR A 96 -22.92 21.09 -14.86
C TYR A 96 -22.08 20.24 -13.91
N SER A 97 -20.96 20.83 -13.46
CA SER A 97 -20.23 20.39 -12.29
C SER A 97 -20.67 21.21 -11.09
N VAL A 98 -20.80 20.59 -9.92
CA VAL A 98 -21.12 21.27 -8.67
C VAL A 98 -19.90 21.23 -7.77
N ILE A 99 -19.58 22.38 -7.16
CA ILE A 99 -18.71 22.47 -5.99
C ILE A 99 -19.63 22.73 -4.80
N ASP A 100 -19.76 21.75 -3.91
CA ASP A 100 -20.68 21.80 -2.78
C ASP A 100 -19.91 21.59 -1.46
N ALA A 101 -20.08 22.52 -0.52
CA ALA A 101 -19.52 22.40 0.81
C ALA A 101 -20.56 21.77 1.74
N GLN A 102 -20.26 20.58 2.26
CA GLN A 102 -21.09 19.90 3.24
C GLN A 102 -20.35 19.86 4.59
N SER A 103 -21.04 19.49 5.66
CA SER A 103 -20.39 19.35 6.97
C SER A 103 -19.21 18.37 6.87
N GLY A 104 -18.00 18.87 7.16
CA GLY A 104 -16.76 18.08 7.16
C GLY A 104 -16.19 17.74 5.78
N LYS A 105 -16.77 18.21 4.67
CA LYS A 105 -16.27 17.87 3.32
C LYS A 105 -16.60 18.87 2.21
N ILE A 106 -15.78 18.84 1.16
CA ILE A 106 -16.04 19.50 -0.12
C ILE A 106 -16.26 18.44 -1.18
N ASN A 107 -17.41 18.49 -1.84
CA ASN A 107 -17.82 17.57 -2.89
C ASN A 107 -17.72 18.23 -4.27
N PHE A 108 -17.12 17.51 -5.20
CA PHE A 108 -17.09 17.81 -6.62
C PHE A 108 -17.81 16.69 -7.37
N PHE A 109 -18.94 17.00 -8.01
CA PHE A 109 -19.71 16.02 -8.79
C PHE A 109 -20.29 16.64 -10.07
N ASN A 110 -20.74 15.80 -11.01
CA ASN A 110 -21.32 16.23 -12.28
C ASN A 110 -22.71 15.60 -12.47
N ASN A 111 -23.63 16.28 -13.17
CA ASN A 111 -24.98 15.78 -13.42
C ASN A 111 -25.13 14.91 -14.71
N SER A 112 -24.07 14.73 -15.49
CA SER A 112 -24.13 14.02 -16.79
C SER A 112 -23.94 12.50 -16.73
N GLY A 113 -23.93 11.89 -15.54
CA GLY A 113 -23.79 10.44 -15.37
C GLY A 113 -22.35 9.90 -15.52
N VAL A 114 -21.43 10.66 -16.11
CA VAL A 114 -19.98 10.45 -16.00
C VAL A 114 -19.44 11.18 -14.76
N ASN A 115 -19.83 10.66 -13.60
CA ASN A 115 -19.57 11.30 -12.31
C ASN A 115 -18.10 11.12 -11.92
N PHE A 116 -17.23 12.04 -12.33
CA PHE A 116 -15.99 12.25 -11.58
C PHE A 116 -16.37 12.74 -10.17
N ILE A 117 -16.18 11.89 -9.18
CA ILE A 117 -16.25 12.25 -7.77
C ILE A 117 -14.86 12.74 -7.41
N GLY A 118 -14.74 14.00 -7.02
CA GLY A 118 -13.67 14.44 -6.14
C GLY A 118 -14.30 14.73 -4.78
N GLU A 119 -13.89 14.04 -3.73
CA GLU A 119 -14.36 14.32 -2.38
C GLU A 119 -13.14 14.50 -1.48
N PHE A 120 -13.07 15.66 -0.84
CA PHE A 120 -12.09 15.96 0.20
C PHE A 120 -12.85 16.06 1.52
N ALA A 121 -12.65 15.07 2.39
CA ALA A 121 -13.34 14.94 3.66
C ALA A 121 -12.36 14.83 4.82
N ASP A 122 -12.86 15.03 6.04
CA ASP A 122 -12.16 14.76 7.30
C ASP A 122 -11.58 13.33 7.39
N THR A 123 -12.25 12.37 6.76
CA THR A 123 -11.87 10.95 6.74
C THR A 123 -11.06 10.52 5.53
N GLY A 124 -10.77 11.42 4.57
CA GLY A 124 -9.95 11.06 3.42
C GLY A 124 -10.16 11.86 2.14
N VAL A 125 -9.50 11.38 1.07
CA VAL A 125 -9.68 11.87 -0.29
C VAL A 125 -10.17 10.73 -1.17
N LYS A 126 -11.29 10.95 -1.86
CA LYS A 126 -11.86 9.99 -2.82
C LYS A 126 -11.87 10.60 -4.21
N PHE A 127 -11.39 9.84 -5.19
CA PHE A 127 -11.36 10.26 -6.59
C PHE A 127 -11.73 9.11 -7.53
N GLY A 128 -12.35 9.43 -8.67
CA GLY A 128 -12.73 8.47 -9.70
C GLY A 128 -14.21 8.51 -10.03
N SER A 129 -14.79 7.38 -10.45
CA SER A 129 -16.21 7.28 -10.80
C SER A 129 -17.08 6.77 -9.65
N ILE A 130 -18.40 6.90 -9.75
CA ILE A 130 -19.35 6.33 -8.76
C ILE A 130 -19.17 4.81 -8.58
N ASN A 131 -18.80 4.09 -9.64
CA ASN A 131 -18.72 2.63 -9.65
C ASN A 131 -17.30 2.11 -9.44
N LYS A 132 -16.30 2.97 -9.65
CA LYS A 132 -14.87 2.66 -9.52
C LYS A 132 -14.16 3.91 -9.03
N SER A 133 -13.89 3.97 -7.74
CA SER A 133 -13.18 5.08 -7.11
C SER A 133 -12.01 4.55 -6.30
N ALA A 134 -10.95 5.35 -6.23
CA ALA A 134 -9.88 5.18 -5.28
C ALA A 134 -10.18 6.03 -4.04
N LYS A 135 -9.85 5.51 -2.86
CA LYS A 135 -9.99 6.22 -1.58
C LYS A 135 -8.65 6.17 -0.85
N ILE A 136 -8.18 7.34 -0.43
CA ILE A 136 -7.19 7.49 0.63
C ILE A 136 -7.97 7.60 1.93
N ASP A 137 -7.98 6.56 2.76
CA ASP A 137 -8.68 6.53 4.04
C ASP A 137 -7.75 6.95 5.18
N VAL A 138 -8.10 8.03 5.88
CA VAL A 138 -7.34 8.54 7.04
C VAL A 138 -8.13 8.48 8.34
N SER A 139 -9.29 7.82 8.35
CA SER A 139 -10.15 7.71 9.55
C SER A 139 -9.49 7.00 10.74
N GLY A 140 -8.44 6.21 10.49
CA GLY A 140 -7.65 5.52 11.52
C GLY A 140 -6.45 6.32 12.06
N LEU A 141 -6.20 7.54 11.59
CA LEU A 141 -5.09 8.35 12.10
C LEU A 141 -5.41 8.85 13.51
N THR A 142 -4.59 8.44 14.48
CA THR A 142 -4.69 8.86 15.90
C THR A 142 -3.70 9.97 16.27
N ALA A 143 -2.84 10.37 15.32
CA ALA A 143 -1.86 11.45 15.44
C ALA A 143 -1.52 11.97 14.04
N ASP A 144 -0.96 13.19 13.98
CA ASP A 144 -0.47 13.77 12.73
C ASP A 144 0.64 12.90 12.13
N ARG A 145 0.51 12.60 10.84
CA ARG A 145 1.48 11.81 10.06
C ARG A 145 1.83 12.55 8.78
N ASN A 146 3.12 12.64 8.50
CA ASN A 146 3.61 13.10 7.21
C ASN A 146 3.96 11.89 6.35
N TYR A 147 3.17 11.66 5.29
CA TYR A 147 3.43 10.60 4.32
C TYR A 147 4.16 11.19 3.12
N VAL A 148 5.47 10.96 3.04
CA VAL A 148 6.24 11.30 1.84
C VAL A 148 5.94 10.25 0.76
N LEU A 149 5.06 10.60 -0.17
CA LEU A 149 4.78 9.81 -1.36
C LEU A 149 5.59 10.38 -2.54
N PRO A 150 6.30 9.55 -3.34
CA PRO A 150 6.43 8.08 -3.26
C PRO A 150 7.69 7.61 -2.50
N ASN A 151 7.81 6.29 -2.27
CA ASN A 151 9.06 5.67 -1.80
C ASN A 151 10.21 5.86 -2.82
N LYS A 152 11.42 5.38 -2.50
CA LYS A 152 12.62 5.48 -3.36
C LYS A 152 12.43 4.89 -4.78
N SER A 153 11.38 4.11 -5.02
CA SER A 153 11.02 3.50 -6.30
C SER A 153 9.83 4.15 -7.02
N GLY A 154 9.22 5.22 -6.48
CA GLY A 154 8.17 5.94 -7.18
C GLY A 154 6.77 5.33 -7.08
N THR A 155 6.57 4.23 -6.34
CA THR A 155 5.30 3.48 -6.33
C THR A 155 4.56 3.55 -4.99
N ILE A 156 3.23 3.67 -5.09
CA ILE A 156 2.27 3.41 -4.01
C ILE A 156 1.91 1.93 -4.15
N ALA A 157 2.40 1.07 -3.26
CA ALA A 157 2.04 -0.35 -3.28
C ALA A 157 0.59 -0.54 -2.84
N LEU A 158 -0.19 -1.31 -3.62
CA LEU A 158 -1.53 -1.73 -3.26
C LEU A 158 -1.46 -2.86 -2.21
N SER A 159 -2.51 -3.03 -1.40
CA SER A 159 -2.50 -3.97 -0.25
C SER A 159 -2.23 -5.43 -0.65
N ASP A 160 -2.60 -5.82 -1.86
CA ASP A 160 -2.40 -7.15 -2.43
C ASP A 160 -0.94 -7.48 -2.76
N GLU A 161 -0.06 -6.48 -2.81
CA GLU A 161 1.38 -6.65 -3.00
C GLU A 161 2.18 -6.63 -1.67
N THR A 162 1.48 -6.47 -0.53
CA THR A 162 2.12 -6.43 0.80
C THR A 162 1.98 -7.75 1.55
N VAL A 163 3.00 -8.13 2.31
CA VAL A 163 2.94 -9.27 3.25
C VAL A 163 2.50 -8.75 4.62
N ASN A 164 1.37 -9.23 5.09
CA ASN A 164 0.80 -8.87 6.39
C ASN A 164 1.42 -9.72 7.53
N VAL A 165 1.41 -9.19 8.75
CA VAL A 165 1.89 -9.91 9.96
C VAL A 165 0.89 -10.93 10.51
N SER A 166 -0.32 -10.98 9.95
CA SER A 166 -1.41 -11.85 10.38
C SER A 166 -2.19 -12.41 9.19
N GLY A 167 -2.90 -13.51 9.41
CA GLY A 167 -3.73 -14.16 8.39
C GLY A 167 -2.94 -15.06 7.44
N ASN A 168 -3.66 -15.95 6.76
CA ASN A 168 -3.07 -16.86 5.78
C ASN A 168 -2.82 -16.12 4.47
N GLN A 169 -1.61 -16.23 3.91
CA GLN A 169 -1.20 -15.50 2.71
C GLN A 169 -0.42 -16.39 1.75
N ASN A 170 -0.66 -16.20 0.45
CA ASN A 170 0.11 -16.83 -0.61
C ASN A 170 1.16 -15.84 -1.10
N ILE A 171 2.43 -16.17 -0.92
CA ILE A 171 3.55 -15.31 -1.29
C ILE A 171 4.29 -15.96 -2.46
N SER A 172 4.35 -15.27 -3.59
CA SER A 172 5.03 -15.75 -4.81
C SER A 172 6.42 -15.14 -5.00
N GLY A 173 7.23 -15.79 -5.84
CA GLY A 173 8.59 -15.35 -6.19
C GLY A 173 9.65 -15.72 -5.14
N THR A 174 10.92 -15.57 -5.52
CA THR A 174 12.06 -15.85 -4.64
C THR A 174 12.09 -14.85 -3.49
N LYS A 175 12.20 -15.36 -2.25
CA LYS A 175 12.37 -14.55 -1.04
C LYS A 175 13.74 -14.82 -0.44
N THR A 176 14.52 -13.76 -0.27
CA THR A 176 15.85 -13.82 0.36
C THR A 176 15.75 -13.19 1.74
N PHE A 177 15.97 -14.01 2.77
CA PHE A 177 16.09 -13.54 4.14
C PHE A 177 17.58 -13.45 4.47
N THR A 178 18.07 -12.25 4.78
CA THR A 178 19.50 -12.01 5.13
C THR A 178 19.79 -12.25 6.61
N GLY A 179 18.74 -12.38 7.44
CA GLY A 179 18.82 -12.71 8.86
C GLY A 179 18.28 -14.10 9.16
N SER A 180 18.29 -14.47 10.45
CA SER A 180 17.73 -15.73 10.93
C SER A 180 16.21 -15.80 10.73
N VAL A 181 15.71 -16.97 10.34
CA VAL A 181 14.29 -17.28 10.20
C VAL A 181 13.90 -18.29 11.27
N TYR A 182 12.87 -17.97 12.05
CA TYR A 182 12.30 -18.85 13.06
C TYR A 182 10.87 -19.22 12.67
N SER A 183 10.57 -20.52 12.66
CA SER A 183 9.22 -21.04 12.50
C SER A 183 8.83 -21.83 13.74
N ASN A 184 7.73 -21.44 14.40
CA ASN A 184 7.15 -22.19 15.51
C ASN A 184 6.20 -23.31 15.04
N ASN A 185 5.97 -23.41 13.73
CA ASN A 185 5.08 -24.37 13.11
C ASN A 185 5.83 -25.24 12.11
N GLN A 186 5.15 -26.30 11.64
CA GLN A 186 5.64 -27.18 10.59
C GLN A 186 6.01 -26.38 9.32
N ILE A 187 7.21 -26.63 8.80
CA ILE A 187 7.64 -26.13 7.50
C ILE A 187 7.36 -27.25 6.49
N ASN A 188 6.46 -27.07 5.53
CA ASN A 188 6.21 -28.09 4.51
C ASN A 188 7.05 -27.83 3.27
N SER A 189 7.87 -28.80 2.86
CA SER A 189 8.60 -28.75 1.58
C SER A 189 8.23 -29.94 0.71
N PRO A 190 7.45 -29.74 -0.37
CA PRO A 190 7.06 -30.82 -1.29
C PRO A 190 8.24 -31.55 -1.94
N ASN A 191 9.38 -30.86 -2.06
CA ASN A 191 10.59 -31.36 -2.71
C ASN A 191 11.71 -31.69 -1.70
N GLY A 192 11.41 -31.80 -0.40
CA GLY A 192 12.40 -32.05 0.66
C GLY A 192 13.14 -30.80 1.13
N TYR A 193 14.01 -30.95 2.13
CA TYR A 193 14.78 -29.82 2.69
C TYR A 193 16.22 -29.88 2.19
N LYS A 194 16.70 -28.75 1.69
CA LYS A 194 18.10 -28.51 1.31
C LYS A 194 18.66 -27.38 2.15
N PHE A 195 19.82 -27.59 2.73
CA PHE A 195 20.58 -26.62 3.49
C PHE A 195 21.99 -26.56 2.87
N TYR A 196 22.59 -25.38 2.78
CA TYR A 196 23.96 -25.25 2.27
C TYR A 196 24.90 -24.96 3.44
N ASP A 197 25.89 -25.82 3.64
CA ASP A 197 26.98 -25.59 4.58
C ASP A 197 28.04 -24.73 3.89
N PHE A 198 27.98 -23.42 4.12
CA PHE A 198 28.94 -22.46 3.57
C PHE A 198 30.38 -22.69 4.03
N SER A 199 30.59 -23.31 5.19
CA SER A 199 31.97 -23.52 5.70
C SER A 199 32.70 -24.62 4.94
N ASN A 200 31.94 -25.59 4.42
CA ASN A 200 32.48 -26.73 3.69
C ASN A 200 32.10 -26.72 2.20
N GLU A 201 31.33 -25.72 1.76
CA GLU A 201 30.79 -25.58 0.40
C GLU A 201 29.94 -26.77 -0.07
N VAL A 202 29.15 -27.35 0.84
CA VAL A 202 28.45 -28.62 0.62
C VAL A 202 26.94 -28.50 0.87
N ASP A 203 26.15 -29.11 -0.01
CA ASP A 203 24.72 -29.32 0.21
C ASP A 203 24.47 -30.42 1.26
N MET A 204 23.59 -30.09 2.20
CA MET A 204 22.97 -31.01 3.15
C MET A 204 21.51 -31.19 2.77
N GLU A 205 21.07 -32.43 2.55
CA GLU A 205 19.74 -32.70 2.02
C GLU A 205 19.04 -33.82 2.78
N PHE A 206 17.78 -33.60 3.16
CA PHE A 206 16.91 -34.63 3.71
C PHE A 206 16.04 -35.19 2.58
N LYS A 207 16.27 -36.46 2.21
CA LYS A 207 15.51 -37.17 1.18
C LYS A 207 14.72 -38.34 1.76
N GLY A 208 13.61 -38.67 1.13
CA GLY A 208 13.02 -40.01 1.29
C GLY A 208 13.99 -41.06 0.76
N TYR A 209 14.18 -42.15 1.50
CA TYR A 209 15.06 -43.27 1.12
C TYR A 209 14.43 -44.57 1.58
N ASP A 210 13.99 -45.40 0.62
CA ASP A 210 13.44 -46.75 0.85
C ASP A 210 12.46 -46.84 2.05
N ASN A 211 11.35 -46.12 1.93
CA ASN A 211 10.30 -45.96 2.96
C ASN A 211 10.76 -45.38 4.30
N GLY A 212 11.99 -44.89 4.40
CA GLY A 212 12.50 -44.09 5.50
C GLY A 212 13.08 -42.77 5.00
N PHE A 213 14.19 -42.33 5.59
CA PHE A 213 14.85 -41.10 5.20
C PHE A 213 16.37 -41.23 5.21
N SER A 214 17.01 -40.43 4.37
CA SER A 214 18.46 -40.27 4.34
C SER A 214 18.81 -38.80 4.52
N PHE A 215 19.78 -38.56 5.38
CA PHE A 215 20.50 -37.30 5.46
C PHE A 215 21.74 -37.40 4.59
N MET A 216 21.72 -36.61 3.51
CA MET A 216 22.79 -36.53 2.53
C MET A 216 23.74 -35.38 2.89
N TYR A 217 25.04 -35.59 2.74
CA TYR A 217 26.08 -34.57 2.89
C TYR A 217 27.02 -34.67 1.68
N GLY A 218 27.01 -33.68 0.80
CA GLY A 218 27.87 -33.67 -0.39
C GLY A 218 27.47 -34.70 -1.45
N GLY A 219 26.18 -35.04 -1.51
CA GLY A 219 25.66 -36.05 -2.43
C GLY A 219 25.75 -37.49 -1.92
N GLU A 220 26.42 -37.73 -0.79
CA GLU A 220 26.55 -39.04 -0.16
C GLU A 220 25.62 -39.18 1.05
N ALA A 221 25.09 -40.38 1.29
CA ALA A 221 24.26 -40.65 2.46
C ALA A 221 25.12 -40.72 3.73
N ALA A 222 25.13 -39.67 4.54
CA ALA A 222 25.89 -39.64 5.79
C ALA A 222 25.19 -40.47 6.89
N LEU A 223 23.85 -40.42 6.91
CA LEU A 223 23.00 -41.14 7.86
C LEU A 223 21.73 -41.60 7.14
N SER A 224 21.43 -42.89 7.19
CA SER A 224 20.23 -43.46 6.57
C SER A 224 19.46 -44.36 7.54
N PHE A 225 18.14 -44.22 7.50
CA PHE A 225 17.18 -45.14 8.10
C PHE A 225 16.27 -45.63 6.98
N SER A 226 16.24 -46.93 6.73
CA SER A 226 15.33 -47.54 5.76
C SER A 226 14.58 -48.70 6.39
N SER A 227 13.38 -48.98 5.88
CA SER A 227 12.61 -50.14 6.34
C SER A 227 13.24 -51.46 5.93
N ASN A 228 13.95 -51.49 4.79
CA ASN A 228 14.48 -52.73 4.24
C ASN A 228 15.98 -52.93 4.49
N GLU A 229 16.76 -51.87 4.74
CA GLU A 229 18.23 -51.97 4.94
C GLU A 229 18.69 -51.57 6.35
N GLY A 230 17.79 -51.06 7.20
CA GLY A 230 18.05 -50.76 8.60
C GLY A 230 18.73 -49.41 8.84
N PHE A 231 19.81 -49.41 9.61
CA PHE A 231 20.53 -48.20 10.03
C PHE A 231 21.94 -48.16 9.44
N GLY A 232 22.28 -47.07 8.76
CA GLY A 232 23.60 -46.86 8.17
C GLY A 232 24.20 -45.52 8.57
N ILE A 233 25.49 -45.54 8.90
CA ILE A 233 26.34 -44.34 8.94
C ILE A 233 27.43 -44.53 7.89
N ARG A 234 27.67 -43.54 7.04
CA ARG A 234 28.78 -43.55 6.09
C ARG A 234 29.71 -42.37 6.33
N ASN A 235 31.00 -42.60 6.13
CA ASN A 235 31.98 -41.52 6.11
C ASN A 235 32.24 -41.04 4.67
N HIS A 236 32.96 -39.92 4.55
CA HIS A 236 33.31 -39.33 3.25
C HIS A 236 34.23 -40.24 2.39
N ALA A 237 34.94 -41.19 3.01
CA ALA A 237 35.75 -42.17 2.29
C ALA A 237 34.92 -43.34 1.71
N GLY A 238 33.58 -43.29 1.81
CA GLY A 238 32.68 -44.33 1.33
C GLY A 238 32.61 -45.58 2.22
N GLN A 239 33.26 -45.56 3.39
CA GLN A 239 33.17 -46.63 4.36
C GLN A 239 31.86 -46.49 5.14
N SER A 240 31.19 -47.60 5.40
CA SER A 240 29.93 -47.62 6.11
C SER A 240 29.95 -48.56 7.31
N PHE A 241 29.22 -48.17 8.35
CA PHE A 241 28.74 -49.08 9.37
C PHE A 241 27.24 -49.26 9.13
N CYS A 242 26.84 -50.50 8.80
CA CYS A 242 25.45 -50.83 8.54
C CYS A 242 24.95 -51.88 9.52
N LEU A 243 23.80 -51.62 10.15
CA LEU A 243 22.99 -52.62 10.83
C LEU A 243 21.92 -53.09 9.86
N ASP A 244 22.21 -54.18 9.15
CA ASP A 244 21.27 -54.79 8.21
C ASP A 244 20.13 -55.48 8.99
N THR A 245 18.91 -54.96 8.83
CA THR A 245 17.70 -55.50 9.44
C THR A 245 16.80 -56.24 8.45
N SER A 246 17.22 -56.42 7.19
CA SER A 246 16.42 -57.06 6.14
C SER A 246 15.97 -58.48 6.50
N SER A 247 16.77 -59.19 7.30
CA SER A 247 16.51 -60.56 7.74
C SER A 247 15.79 -60.66 9.09
N ALA A 248 15.44 -59.54 9.73
CA ALA A 248 14.75 -59.54 11.00
C ALA A 248 13.25 -59.88 10.82
N THR A 249 12.86 -61.09 11.21
CA THR A 249 11.46 -61.56 11.12
C THR A 249 10.62 -61.26 12.35
N THR A 250 11.25 -60.77 13.42
CA THR A 250 10.63 -60.43 14.72
C THR A 250 11.41 -59.30 15.37
N ASN A 251 10.78 -58.59 16.33
CA ASN A 251 11.46 -57.56 17.10
C ASN A 251 12.63 -58.14 17.89
N LYS A 252 13.86 -57.74 17.55
CA LYS A 252 15.08 -58.11 18.27
C LYS A 252 15.71 -56.88 18.91
N ILE A 253 16.13 -57.03 20.16
CA ILE A 253 16.92 -56.02 20.86
C ILE A 253 18.37 -56.47 20.80
N GLN A 254 19.16 -55.86 19.92
CA GLN A 254 20.60 -56.10 19.85
C GLN A 254 21.32 -55.15 20.81
N LYS A 255 21.86 -55.70 21.90
CA LYS A 255 22.69 -54.95 22.85
C LYS A 255 24.16 -55.17 22.51
N PHE A 256 24.78 -54.19 21.87
CA PHE A 256 26.22 -54.19 21.59
C PHE A 256 27.03 -53.64 22.76
N ILE A 257 26.65 -53.87 24.01
CA ILE A 257 27.39 -53.35 25.17
C ILE A 257 27.95 -54.50 26.00
N ASN A 258 29.23 -54.41 26.37
CA ASN A 258 29.86 -55.34 27.30
C ASN A 258 29.39 -55.06 28.75
N SER A 259 29.90 -55.81 29.73
CA SER A 259 29.50 -55.62 31.14
C SER A 259 29.92 -54.27 31.74
N SER A 260 30.79 -53.50 31.08
CA SER A 260 31.14 -52.12 31.45
C SER A 260 30.34 -51.06 30.68
N GLY A 261 29.39 -51.44 29.84
CA GLY A 261 28.57 -50.51 29.06
C GLY A 261 29.23 -50.00 27.77
N SER A 262 30.36 -50.58 27.35
CA SER A 262 31.12 -50.17 26.18
C SER A 262 30.84 -51.08 24.98
N ILE A 263 30.91 -50.54 23.76
CA ILE A 263 30.84 -51.36 22.55
C ILE A 263 32.05 -52.31 22.52
N PRO A 264 31.86 -53.64 22.40
CA PRO A 264 32.97 -54.57 22.26
C PRO A 264 33.87 -54.16 21.10
N VAL A 265 35.13 -53.85 21.40
CA VAL A 265 36.14 -53.60 20.39
C VAL A 265 36.61 -54.95 19.89
N ILE A 266 36.41 -55.21 18.59
CA ILE A 266 37.04 -56.35 17.92
C ILE A 266 38.39 -55.88 17.41
N ARG A 267 39.48 -56.43 17.95
CA ARG A 267 40.84 -56.13 17.48
C ARG A 267 41.34 -57.22 16.54
N ASP A 268 42.18 -56.87 15.58
CA ASP A 268 42.81 -57.76 14.60
C ASP A 268 44.16 -58.34 15.06
N THR A 269 44.51 -58.12 16.33
CA THR A 269 45.78 -58.53 16.90
C THR A 269 45.52 -59.44 18.10
N ALA A 270 46.12 -60.64 18.12
CA ALA A 270 45.99 -61.59 19.22
C ALA A 270 46.45 -61.00 20.56
N PRO A 271 45.86 -61.43 21.70
CA PRO A 271 46.33 -60.98 23.00
C PRO A 271 47.75 -61.51 23.22
N THR A 272 48.63 -60.67 23.79
CA THR A 272 50.06 -61.01 23.95
C THR A 272 50.30 -62.25 24.83
N SER A 273 49.33 -62.60 25.68
CA SER A 273 49.29 -63.86 26.44
C SER A 273 47.85 -64.20 26.84
N SER A 274 47.63 -65.39 27.40
CA SER A 274 46.34 -65.77 28.01
C SER A 274 45.96 -64.92 29.22
N SER A 275 46.91 -64.16 29.77
CA SER A 275 46.77 -63.25 30.91
C SER A 275 46.88 -61.76 30.55
N ALA A 276 46.89 -61.42 29.25
CA ALA A 276 47.00 -60.04 28.80
C ALA A 276 45.84 -59.18 29.32
N ASN A 277 46.09 -57.88 29.53
CA ASN A 277 45.06 -56.96 29.99
C ASN A 277 43.85 -56.97 29.05
N GLY A 278 42.65 -57.16 29.60
CA GLY A 278 41.41 -57.22 28.81
C GLY A 278 40.16 -57.13 29.69
N VAL A 279 39.07 -56.63 29.11
CA VAL A 279 37.77 -56.51 29.81
C VAL A 279 36.82 -57.63 29.36
N LYS A 280 35.99 -58.13 30.27
CA LYS A 280 34.99 -59.18 29.94
C LYS A 280 34.13 -58.76 28.74
N GLY A 281 34.10 -59.61 27.72
CA GLY A 281 33.39 -59.37 26.46
C GLY A 281 34.22 -58.74 25.34
N GLU A 282 35.48 -58.36 25.60
CA GLU A 282 36.43 -57.96 24.56
C GLU A 282 36.80 -59.17 23.69
N MET A 283 36.92 -58.96 22.37
CA MET A 283 37.17 -60.03 21.41
C MET A 283 38.32 -59.64 20.50
N TYR A 284 39.32 -60.50 20.35
CA TYR A 284 40.40 -60.30 19.37
C TYR A 284 40.29 -61.39 18.30
N VAL A 285 40.74 -61.12 17.09
CA VAL A 285 40.76 -62.06 15.98
C VAL A 285 42.15 -62.00 15.35
N ASP A 286 42.74 -63.15 15.07
CA ASP A 286 43.90 -63.26 14.19
C ASP A 286 43.60 -64.23 13.03
N ALA A 287 44.61 -64.54 12.21
CA ALA A 287 44.44 -65.42 11.06
C ALA A 287 43.93 -66.84 11.40
N ASN A 288 44.04 -67.30 12.65
CA ASN A 288 43.78 -68.68 13.07
C ASN A 288 42.76 -68.80 14.22
N TYR A 289 42.54 -67.75 15.00
CA TYR A 289 41.77 -67.83 16.23
C TYR A 289 40.89 -66.59 16.47
N VAL A 290 39.70 -66.83 17.04
CA VAL A 290 38.97 -65.81 17.81
C VAL A 290 39.32 -65.97 19.28
N TYR A 291 39.76 -64.89 19.90
CA TYR A 291 39.97 -64.78 21.33
C TYR A 291 38.81 -64.03 21.96
N TYR A 292 38.30 -64.51 23.09
CA TYR A 292 37.32 -63.77 23.89
C TYR A 292 37.76 -63.70 25.35
N CYS A 293 37.69 -62.50 25.91
CA CYS A 293 37.98 -62.24 27.32
C CYS A 293 36.75 -62.61 28.15
N TYR A 294 36.80 -63.71 28.90
CA TYR A 294 35.64 -64.24 29.63
C TYR A 294 35.57 -63.74 31.09
N ALA A 295 36.69 -63.26 31.61
CA ALA A 295 36.86 -62.57 32.88
C ALA A 295 38.03 -61.58 32.73
N PRO A 296 38.15 -60.54 33.59
CA PRO A 296 39.26 -59.59 33.49
C PRO A 296 40.61 -60.29 33.33
N ASN A 297 41.36 -59.88 32.30
CA ASN A 297 42.68 -60.40 31.94
C ASN A 297 42.73 -61.92 31.71
N SER A 298 41.59 -62.54 31.33
CA SER A 298 41.48 -63.99 31.15
C SER A 298 40.91 -64.30 29.77
N TRP A 299 41.77 -64.82 28.90
CA TRP A 299 41.44 -65.07 27.50
C TRP A 299 41.21 -66.56 27.23
N ARG A 300 40.23 -66.84 26.37
CA ARG A 300 40.06 -68.15 25.71
C ARG A 300 40.15 -67.93 24.22
N ARG A 301 40.62 -68.96 23.50
CA ARG A 301 40.68 -68.97 22.04
C ARG A 301 39.81 -70.08 21.47
N VAL A 302 39.24 -69.82 20.31
CA VAL A 302 38.52 -70.78 19.48
C VAL A 302 39.23 -70.83 18.14
N ALA A 303 39.66 -72.01 17.72
CA ALA A 303 40.25 -72.20 16.40
C ALA A 303 39.17 -72.02 15.34
N GLY A 304 39.43 -71.19 14.34
CA GLY A 304 38.65 -71.18 13.10
C GLY A 304 39.41 -71.93 12.03
N THR A 305 38.69 -72.73 11.25
CA THR A 305 39.27 -73.44 10.11
C THR A 305 39.41 -72.53 8.87
N THR A 306 38.76 -71.36 8.89
CA THR A 306 38.79 -70.31 7.86
C THR A 306 38.09 -69.06 8.43
N PHE A 307 38.78 -67.92 8.48
CA PHE A 307 38.21 -66.59 8.79
C PHE A 307 38.28 -65.69 7.57
#